data_AF-A0A9P9BS11-F1
#
_entry.id   AF-A0A9P9BS11-F1
#
_cell.length_a   1.000
_cell.length_b   1.000
_cell.length_c   1.000
_cell.angle_alpha   90.00
_cell.angle_beta   90.00
_cell.angle_gamma   90.00
#
_symmetry.space_group_name_H-M   'P 1'
#
loop_
_entity.id
_entity.type
_entity.pdbx_description
1 polymer ?
#
loop_
_entity_poly.entity_id
_entity_poly.type
_entity_poly.pdbx_seq_one_letter_code
_entity_poly.pdbx_strand_id
1 'polypeptide(L)'
;VLESLFLGLLFSTLDVSIVYTSLLTISLDLRDFVKTPWVALSYFLTFVSLATPFAKASDIWGHRRTLLWAWALFTIGSLGSGFATSIDQLIFFRAVQGCGGSGLYSLVQIGLFDI
;
A
#
# COMPACT_ATOMS: atom_id res chain seq x y z
N VAL A 1 6.07 20.10 0.70
CA VAL A 1 6.67 18.79 1.10
C VAL A 1 5.85 18.16 2.21
N LEU A 2 5.55 18.88 3.30
CA LEU A 2 4.61 18.43 4.34
C LEU A 2 3.23 18.02 3.79
N GLU A 3 2.62 18.84 2.94
CA GLU A 3 1.33 18.52 2.30
C GLU A 3 1.33 17.18 1.57
N SER A 4 2.35 16.92 0.73
CA SER A 4 2.48 15.66 -0.02
C SER A 4 2.76 14.45 0.88
N LEU A 5 3.38 14.67 2.04
CA LEU A 5 3.62 13.64 3.06
C LEU A 5 2.29 13.26 3.73
N PHE A 6 1.53 14.25 4.23
CA PHE A 6 0.24 14.01 4.87
C PHE A 6 -0.78 13.39 3.92
N LEU A 7 -0.82 13.82 2.65
CA LEU A 7 -1.64 13.19 1.63
C LEU A 7 -1.26 11.73 1.41
N GLY A 8 0.03 11.41 1.33
CA GLY A 8 0.50 10.02 1.18
C GLY A 8 0.10 9.14 2.36
N LEU A 9 0.22 9.66 3.59
CA LEU A 9 -0.21 8.96 4.80
C LEU A 9 -1.73 8.71 4.80
N LEU A 10 -2.50 9.74 4.47
CA LEU A 10 -3.96 9.66 4.41
C LEU A 10 -4.40 8.59 3.41
N PHE A 11 -3.83 8.56 2.21
CA PHE A 11 -4.15 7.54 1.21
C PHE A 11 -3.75 6.13 1.66
N SER A 12 -2.57 5.97 2.29
CA SER A 12 -2.11 4.67 2.80
C SER A 12 -3.04 4.10 3.89
N THR A 13 -3.47 4.94 4.84
CA THR A 13 -4.42 4.53 5.90
C THR A 13 -5.84 4.30 5.38
N LEU A 14 -6.30 5.13 4.43
CA LEU A 14 -7.62 4.97 3.84
C LEU A 14 -7.74 3.66 3.06
N ASP A 15 -6.69 3.28 2.31
CA ASP A 15 -6.70 2.06 1.50
C ASP A 15 -6.93 0.80 2.37
N VAL A 16 -6.25 0.71 3.52
CA VAL A 16 -6.45 -0.37 4.49
C VAL A 16 -7.89 -0.39 5.00
N SER A 17 -8.46 0.76 5.34
CA SER A 17 -9.84 0.88 5.82
C SER A 17 -10.87 0.45 4.76
N ILE A 18 -10.63 0.80 3.49
CA ILE A 18 -11.48 0.42 2.36
C ILE A 18 -11.49 -1.10 2.19
N VAL A 19 -10.34 -1.76 2.30
CA VAL A 19 -10.27 -3.24 2.17
C VAL A 19 -11.05 -3.92 3.27
N TYR A 20 -10.92 -3.48 4.53
CA TYR A 20 -11.65 -4.08 5.64
C TYR A 20 -13.17 -3.96 5.49
N THR A 21 -13.65 -2.82 4.99
CA THR A 21 -15.09 -2.60 4.77
C THR A 21 -15.61 -3.34 3.55
N SER A 22 -14.81 -3.47 2.49
CA SER A 22 -15.19 -4.16 1.25
C SER A 22 -14.91 -5.66 1.26
N LEU A 23 -14.24 -6.19 2.30
CA LEU A 23 -13.87 -7.60 2.43
C LEU A 23 -15.09 -8.54 2.28
N LEU A 24 -16.23 -8.15 2.88
CA LEU A 24 -17.47 -8.90 2.77
C LEU A 24 -18.02 -8.89 1.34
N THR A 25 -18.02 -7.73 0.69
CA THR A 25 -18.48 -7.59 -0.70
C THR A 25 -17.62 -8.40 -1.67
N ILE A 26 -16.28 -8.35 -1.52
CA ILE A 26 -15.32 -9.13 -2.31
C ILE A 26 -15.56 -10.64 -2.13
N SER A 27 -15.85 -11.08 -0.90
CA SER A 27 -16.17 -12.49 -0.62
C SER A 27 -17.43 -12.96 -1.33
N LEU A 28 -18.45 -12.11 -1.38
CA LEU A 28 -19.75 -12.43 -1.99
C LEU A 28 -19.68 -12.41 -3.52
N ASP A 29 -18.96 -11.45 -4.09
CA ASP A 29 -18.91 -11.21 -5.53
C ASP A 29 -18.05 -12.27 -6.25
N LEU A 30 -16.89 -12.62 -5.68
CA LEU A 30 -15.98 -13.61 -6.27
C LEU A 30 -16.22 -15.05 -5.78
N ARG A 31 -17.18 -15.27 -4.86
CA ARG A 31 -17.62 -16.57 -4.32
C ARG A 31 -16.51 -17.50 -3.79
N ASP A 32 -15.32 -16.98 -3.51
CA ASP A 32 -14.18 -17.74 -2.99
C ASP A 32 -13.77 -17.20 -1.61
N PHE A 33 -14.41 -17.77 -0.59
CA PHE A 33 -14.26 -17.38 0.81
C PHE A 33 -12.88 -17.76 1.40
N VAL A 34 -12.16 -18.69 0.77
CA VAL A 34 -10.86 -19.16 1.27
C VAL A 34 -9.79 -18.11 0.99
N LYS A 35 -9.87 -17.44 -0.15
CA LYS A 35 -8.87 -16.47 -0.59
C LYS A 35 -9.20 -15.00 -0.26
N THR A 36 -10.43 -14.67 0.13
CA THR A 36 -10.75 -13.29 0.53
C THR A 36 -9.84 -12.72 1.62
N PRO A 37 -9.56 -13.41 2.75
CA PRO A 37 -8.69 -12.84 3.79
C PRO A 37 -7.25 -12.62 3.28
N TRP A 38 -6.81 -13.36 2.26
CA TRP A 38 -5.49 -13.17 1.64
C TRP A 38 -5.36 -11.83 0.90
N VAL A 39 -6.47 -11.20 0.48
CA VAL A 39 -6.47 -9.87 -0.13
C VAL A 39 -5.93 -8.84 0.87
N ALA A 40 -6.46 -8.81 2.09
CA ALA A 40 -5.97 -7.94 3.15
C ALA A 40 -4.59 -8.39 3.65
N LEU A 41 -4.40 -9.71 3.85
CA LEU A 41 -3.16 -10.24 4.39
C LEU A 41 -1.96 -9.94 3.49
N SER A 42 -2.11 -10.07 2.17
CA SER A 42 -1.03 -9.77 1.21
C SER A 42 -0.56 -8.33 1.32
N TYR A 43 -1.49 -7.36 1.39
CA TYR A 43 -1.16 -5.96 1.63
C TYR A 43 -0.36 -5.79 2.92
N PHE A 44 -0.84 -6.36 4.04
CA PHE A 44 -0.14 -6.27 5.32
C PHE A 44 1.24 -6.93 5.31
N LEU A 45 1.37 -8.11 4.68
CA LEU A 45 2.62 -8.85 4.60
C LEU A 45 3.67 -8.01 3.87
N THR A 46 3.30 -7.46 2.72
CA THR A 46 4.18 -6.62 1.92
C THR A 46 4.44 -5.29 2.61
N PHE A 47 3.44 -4.73 3.31
CA PHE A 47 3.59 -3.50 4.08
C PHE A 47 4.64 -3.62 5.18
N VAL A 48 4.56 -4.68 6.01
CA VAL A 48 5.50 -4.92 7.11
C VAL A 48 6.87 -5.33 6.58
N SER A 49 6.92 -6.18 5.55
CA SER A 49 8.18 -6.65 4.98
C SER A 49 9.00 -5.53 4.34
N LEU A 50 8.34 -4.52 3.77
CA LEU A 50 8.99 -3.42 3.08
C LEU A 50 9.19 -2.15 3.90
N ALA A 51 8.61 -2.06 5.09
CA ALA A 51 8.86 -0.94 6.00
C ALA A 51 10.37 -0.74 6.26
N THR A 52 11.10 -1.82 6.55
CA THR A 52 12.54 -1.78 6.82
C THR A 52 13.40 -1.39 5.60
N PRO A 53 13.24 -2.00 4.41
CA PRO A 53 14.02 -1.60 3.24
C PRO A 53 13.67 -0.20 2.74
N PHE A 54 12.42 0.28 2.83
CA PHE A 54 12.09 1.66 2.47
C PHE A 54 12.75 2.68 3.40
N ALA A 55 12.83 2.38 4.70
CA ALA A 55 13.57 3.21 5.65
C ALA A 55 15.05 3.32 5.25
N LYS A 56 15.73 2.18 4.99
CA LYS A 56 17.13 2.19 4.55
C LYS A 56 17.33 2.83 3.16
N ALA A 57 16.37 2.66 2.25
CA ALA A 57 16.42 3.26 0.93
C ALA A 57 16.25 4.78 0.98
N SER A 58 15.46 5.30 1.93
CA SER A 58 15.36 6.75 2.19
C SER A 58 16.71 7.37 2.53
N ASP A 59 17.49 6.70 3.39
CA ASP A 59 18.79 7.18 3.84
C ASP A 59 19.84 7.21 2.71
N ILE A 60 19.78 6.25 1.78
CA ILE A 60 20.79 6.09 0.71
C ILE A 60 20.43 6.90 -0.54
N TRP A 61 19.17 6.84 -1.01
CA TRP A 61 18.74 7.49 -2.26
C TRP A 61 18.13 8.87 -2.09
N GLY A 62 17.95 9.31 -0.85
CA GLY A 62 17.38 10.60 -0.51
C GLY A 62 15.85 10.57 -0.50
N HIS A 63 15.31 11.15 0.57
CA HIS A 63 13.88 11.17 0.93
C HIS A 63 12.93 11.49 -0.24
N ARG A 64 13.24 12.51 -1.06
CA ARG A 64 12.37 12.97 -2.15
C ARG A 64 12.22 11.96 -3.28
N ARG A 65 13.24 11.16 -3.59
CA ARG A 65 13.20 10.19 -4.71
C ARG A 65 12.47 8.93 -4.30
N THR A 66 12.72 8.45 -3.09
CA THR A 66 12.02 7.31 -2.50
C THR A 66 10.51 7.60 -2.39
N LEU A 67 10.13 8.83 -2.05
CA LEU A 67 8.72 9.23 -1.96
C LEU A 67 8.00 9.23 -3.32
N LEU A 68 8.67 9.68 -4.39
CA LEU A 68 8.11 9.62 -5.74
C LEU A 68 7.93 8.19 -6.24
N TRP A 69 8.88 7.30 -5.93
CA TRP A 69 8.77 5.87 -6.25
C TRP A 69 7.63 5.19 -5.49
N ALA A 70 7.46 5.50 -4.20
CA ALA A 70 6.36 4.97 -3.40
C ALA A 70 4.99 5.39 -3.95
N TRP A 71 4.85 6.66 -4.33
CA TRP A 71 3.65 7.16 -5.01
C TRP A 71 3.37 6.44 -6.33
N ALA A 72 4.39 6.26 -7.18
CA ALA A 72 4.23 5.56 -8.45
C ALA A 72 3.75 4.11 -8.26
N LEU A 73 4.37 3.37 -7.33
CA LEU A 73 3.97 2.00 -6.99
C LEU A 73 2.55 1.94 -6.44
N PHE A 74 2.19 2.85 -5.54
CA PHE A 74 0.86 2.93 -4.96
C PHE A 74 -0.21 3.18 -6.03
N THR A 75 0.02 4.13 -6.94
CA THR A 75 -0.93 4.45 -8.02
C THR A 75 -1.09 3.28 -9.00
N ILE A 76 0.01 2.62 -9.39
CA ILE A 76 -0.05 1.47 -10.31
C ILE A 76 -0.79 0.29 -9.65
N GLY A 77 -0.48 0.00 -8.39
CA GLY A 77 -1.17 -1.05 -7.62
C GLY A 77 -2.67 -0.76 -7.46
N SER A 78 -3.02 0.50 -7.16
CA SER A 78 -4.42 0.93 -7.01
C SER A 78 -5.19 0.80 -8.33
N LEU A 79 -4.64 1.27 -9.43
CA LEU A 79 -5.25 1.12 -10.76
C LEU A 79 -5.43 -0.35 -11.13
N GLY A 80 -4.41 -1.19 -10.90
CA GLY A 80 -4.49 -2.63 -11.14
C GLY A 80 -5.58 -3.30 -10.30
N SER A 81 -5.74 -2.89 -9.04
CA SER A 81 -6.78 -3.44 -8.16
C SER A 81 -8.21 -3.13 -8.64
N GLY A 82 -8.43 -1.99 -9.31
CA GLY A 82 -9.73 -1.62 -9.87
C GLY A 82 -10.11 -2.39 -11.14
N PHE A 83 -9.14 -2.92 -11.89
CA PHE A 83 -9.36 -3.73 -13.09
C PHE A 83 -9.27 -5.24 -12.83
N ALA A 84 -9.09 -5.67 -11.57
CA ALA A 84 -8.91 -7.08 -11.25
C ALA A 84 -10.21 -7.86 -11.44
N THR A 85 -10.17 -8.89 -12.30
CA THR A 85 -11.32 -9.77 -12.59
C THR A 85 -11.28 -11.08 -11.80
N SER A 86 -10.25 -11.29 -10.98
CA SER A 86 -10.05 -12.53 -10.21
C SER A 86 -9.36 -12.24 -8.87
N ILE A 87 -9.67 -13.02 -7.82
CA ILE A 87 -9.08 -12.82 -6.49
C ILE A 87 -7.55 -12.92 -6.52
N ASP A 88 -6.98 -13.87 -7.26
CA ASP A 88 -5.51 -14.02 -7.32
C ASP A 88 -4.84 -12.77 -7.92
N GLN A 89 -5.46 -12.16 -8.94
CA GLN A 89 -4.97 -10.92 -9.54
C GLN A 89 -5.15 -9.73 -8.59
N LEU A 90 -6.27 -9.69 -7.85
CA LEU A 90 -6.51 -8.68 -6.82
C LEU A 90 -5.47 -8.77 -5.69
N ILE A 91 -5.14 -9.98 -5.23
CA ILE A 91 -4.09 -10.24 -4.24
C ILE A 91 -2.74 -9.74 -4.76
N PHE A 92 -2.38 -10.05 -6.01
CA PHE A 92 -1.12 -9.60 -6.60
C PHE A 92 -1.02 -8.07 -6.66
N PHE A 93 -2.05 -7.40 -7.18
CA PHE A 93 -2.06 -5.94 -7.22
C PHE A 93 -2.08 -5.30 -5.84
N ARG A 94 -2.75 -5.91 -4.85
CA ARG A 94 -2.74 -5.45 -3.46
C ARG A 94 -1.38 -5.60 -2.80
N ALA A 95 -0.64 -6.67 -3.09
CA ALA A 95 0.74 -6.80 -2.64
C ALA A 95 1.62 -5.67 -3.21
N VAL A 96 1.49 -5.36 -4.51
CA VAL A 96 2.20 -4.24 -5.14
C VAL A 96 1.76 -2.89 -4.53
N GLN A 97 0.48 -2.73 -4.23
CA GLN A 97 -0.03 -1.51 -3.61
C GLN A 97 0.49 -1.34 -2.17
N GLY A 98 0.56 -2.43 -1.39
CA GLY A 98 1.13 -2.44 -0.04
C GLY A 98 2.62 -2.13 0.00
N CYS A 99 3.35 -2.45 -1.08
CA CYS A 99 4.74 -2.03 -1.30
C CYS A 99 4.83 -0.50 -1.38
N GLY A 100 3.98 0.16 -2.17
CA GLY A 100 3.92 1.63 -2.21
C GLY A 100 3.41 2.24 -0.90
N GLY A 101 2.41 1.61 -0.27
CA GLY A 101 1.77 2.08 0.96
C GLY A 101 2.70 2.13 2.18
N SER A 102 3.59 1.14 2.33
CA SER A 102 4.58 1.13 3.42
C SER A 102 5.67 2.19 3.23
N GLY A 103 6.09 2.42 1.97
CA GLY A 103 6.99 3.51 1.63
C GLY A 103 6.38 4.87 2.01
N LEU A 104 5.12 5.12 1.63
CA LEU A 104 4.41 6.34 1.99
C LEU A 104 4.29 6.51 3.51
N TYR A 105 3.94 5.44 4.24
CA TYR A 105 3.80 5.48 5.70
C TYR A 105 5.14 5.74 6.41
N SER A 106 6.17 4.97 6.07
CA SER A 106 7.49 5.04 6.72
C SER A 106 8.21 6.35 6.45
N LEU A 107 8.17 6.85 5.21
CA LEU A 107 8.78 8.14 4.87
C LEU A 107 8.12 9.30 5.62
N VAL A 108 6.80 9.27 5.80
CA VAL A 108 6.11 10.31 6.57
C VAL A 108 6.57 10.34 8.02
N GLN A 109 6.77 9.18 8.64
CA GLN A 109 7.31 9.11 10.00
C GLN A 109 8.73 9.67 10.07
N ILE A 110 9.61 9.29 9.14
CA ILE A 110 11.00 9.81 9.08
C ILE A 110 10.99 11.33 8.89
N GLY A 111 10.18 11.85 7.97
CA GLY A 111 10.08 13.29 7.70
C GLY A 111 9.49 14.10 8.85
N LEU A 112 8.71 13.48 9.75
CA LEU A 112 8.23 14.12 10.98
C LEU A 112 9.32 14.21 12.06
N PHE A 113 10.25 13.25 12.10
CA PHE A 113 11.38 13.27 13.06
C PHE A 113 12.47 14.28 12.68
N ASP A 114 12.58 14.63 11.40
CA ASP A 114 13.56 15.61 10.91
C ASP A 114 13.16 17.09 11.14
N ILE A 115 11.97 17.35 11.70
CA ILE A 115 11.44 18.70 11.97
C ILE A 115 11.62 19.03 13.46
#